data_AF-A0A935D5J7-F1
#
_entry.id   AF-A0A935D5J7-F1
#
_cell.length_a   1.000
_cell.length_b   1.000
_cell.length_c   1.000
_cell.angle_alpha   90.00
_cell.angle_beta   90.00
_cell.angle_gamma   90.00
#
_symmetry.space_group_name_H-M   'P 1'
#
loop_
_entity.id
_entity.type
_entity.pdbx_description
1 polymer ?
#
loop_
_entity_poly.entity_id
_entity_poly.type
_entity_poly.pdbx_seq_one_letter_code
_entity_poly.pdbx_strand_id
1 'polypeptide(L)'
;MASAVSSAAQARALLSSLLDARARESRGLKGLLRATWVRPMAEEQRHLARLRRRITDLCFLRAQLRGRFHLDRAPREGHAEGHHEGHHEGVWDRAAWHAEVAARVARELGLPWPMEAAGAAPLATEGGAA
;
A
#
# COMPACT_ATOMS: atom_id res chain seq x y z
N MET A 1 12.95 -15.04 20.60
CA MET A 1 12.93 -15.12 19.12
C MET A 1 11.64 -15.74 18.54
N ALA A 2 10.91 -16.63 19.23
CA ALA A 2 9.64 -17.20 18.72
C ALA A 2 8.48 -16.19 18.55
N SER A 3 8.48 -15.07 19.28
CA SER A 3 7.40 -14.07 19.26
C SER A 3 7.36 -13.23 17.96
N ALA A 4 8.51 -12.88 17.39
CA ALA A 4 8.59 -12.04 16.18
C ALA A 4 8.25 -12.78 14.87
N VAL A 5 8.55 -14.08 14.79
CA VAL A 5 8.17 -14.91 13.63
C VAL A 5 6.64 -15.07 13.54
N SER A 6 5.98 -15.15 14.70
CA SER A 6 4.53 -15.21 14.80
C SER A 6 3.87 -13.90 14.32
N SER A 7 4.45 -12.73 14.61
CA SER A 7 3.89 -11.44 14.22
C SER A 7 3.96 -11.18 12.71
N ALA A 8 5.05 -11.55 12.03
CA ALA A 8 5.18 -11.37 10.58
C ALA A 8 4.23 -12.29 9.78
N ALA A 9 4.07 -13.54 10.22
CA ALA A 9 3.11 -14.47 9.61
C ALA A 9 1.66 -14.00 9.80
N GLN A 10 1.30 -13.55 11.02
CA GLN A 10 -0.01 -12.97 11.31
C GLN A 10 -0.27 -11.70 10.47
N ALA A 11 0.72 -10.81 10.34
CA ALA A 11 0.62 -9.62 9.50
C ALA A 11 0.34 -9.98 8.03
N ARG A 12 1.03 -10.99 7.48
CA ARG A 12 0.79 -11.46 6.11
C ARG A 12 -0.62 -12.05 5.94
N ALA A 13 -1.09 -12.83 6.91
CA ALA A 13 -2.43 -13.41 6.88
C ALA A 13 -3.52 -12.32 6.95
N LEU A 14 -3.36 -11.36 7.86
CA LEU A 14 -4.22 -10.19 7.97
C LEU A 14 -4.27 -9.40 6.67
N LEU A 15 -3.11 -9.09 6.07
CA LEU A 15 -3.03 -8.37 4.80
C LEU A 15 -3.72 -9.12 3.66
N SER A 16 -3.56 -10.45 3.59
CA SER A 16 -4.27 -11.26 2.59
C SER A 16 -5.77 -11.14 2.76
N SER A 17 -6.28 -11.32 3.98
CA SER A 17 -7.71 -11.20 4.30
C SER A 17 -8.28 -9.82 3.96
N LEU A 18 -7.56 -8.75 4.33
CA LEU A 18 -7.94 -7.37 4.02
C LEU A 18 -7.96 -7.11 2.51
N LEU A 19 -6.91 -7.53 1.78
CA LEU A 19 -6.86 -7.38 0.33
C LEU A 19 -8.01 -8.11 -0.35
N ASP A 20 -8.33 -9.33 0.08
CA ASP A 20 -9.44 -10.11 -0.48
C ASP A 20 -10.79 -9.45 -0.22
N ALA A 21 -11.01 -8.93 0.99
CA ALA A 21 -12.22 -8.19 1.33
C ALA A 21 -12.38 -6.93 0.47
N ARG A 22 -11.32 -6.12 0.35
CA ARG A 22 -11.34 -4.88 -0.45
C ARG A 22 -11.44 -5.17 -1.95
N ALA A 23 -10.86 -6.26 -2.44
CA ALA A 23 -11.01 -6.69 -3.82
C ALA A 23 -12.44 -7.12 -4.15
N ARG A 24 -13.14 -7.81 -3.23
CA ARG A 24 -14.56 -8.14 -3.38
C ARG A 24 -15.42 -6.87 -3.44
N GLU A 25 -15.21 -5.96 -2.50
CA GLU A 25 -15.91 -4.67 -2.45
C GLU A 25 -15.68 -3.85 -3.74
N SER A 26 -14.44 -3.81 -4.24
CA SER A 26 -14.08 -3.08 -5.47
C SER A 26 -14.78 -3.66 -6.69
N ARG A 27 -14.87 -4.99 -6.78
CA ARG A 27 -15.62 -5.66 -7.83
C ARG A 27 -17.12 -5.35 -7.74
N GLY A 28 -17.69 -5.35 -6.54
CA GLY A 28 -19.08 -4.96 -6.32
C GLY A 28 -19.39 -3.55 -6.81
N LEU A 29 -18.59 -2.56 -6.41
CA LEU A 29 -18.75 -1.16 -6.84
C LEU A 29 -18.57 -0.99 -8.34
N LYS A 30 -17.59 -1.66 -8.94
CA LYS A 30 -17.41 -1.65 -10.40
C LYS A 30 -18.61 -2.25 -11.12
N GLY A 31 -19.23 -3.29 -10.55
CA GLY A 31 -20.48 -3.86 -11.06
C GLY A 31 -21.60 -2.83 -11.06
N LEU A 32 -21.82 -2.15 -9.93
CA LEU A 32 -22.82 -1.09 -9.80
C LEU A 32 -22.58 0.06 -10.78
N LEU A 33 -21.34 0.56 -10.88
CA LEU A 33 -20.97 1.68 -11.74
C LEU A 33 -21.08 1.36 -13.24
N ARG A 34 -21.04 0.09 -13.62
CA ARG A 34 -21.20 -0.38 -15.01
C ARG A 34 -22.65 -0.68 -15.38
N ALA A 35 -23.55 -0.78 -14.41
CA ALA A 35 -24.97 -0.97 -14.67
C ALA A 35 -25.61 0.33 -15.19
N THR A 36 -26.85 0.25 -15.65
CA THR A 36 -27.63 1.45 -15.99
C THR A 36 -27.81 2.33 -14.75
N TRP A 37 -27.43 3.61 -14.86
CA TRP A 37 -27.52 4.53 -13.74
C TRP A 37 -28.97 4.97 -13.53
N VAL A 38 -29.50 4.64 -12.36
CA VAL A 38 -30.85 5.03 -11.93
C VAL A 38 -30.83 6.18 -10.91
N ARG A 39 -29.64 6.62 -10.50
CA ARG A 39 -29.38 7.70 -9.55
C ARG A 39 -27.97 8.28 -9.78
N PRO A 40 -27.64 9.46 -9.23
CA PRO A 40 -26.27 9.97 -9.29
C PRO A 40 -25.25 8.98 -8.68
N MET A 41 -24.13 8.75 -9.38
CA MET A 41 -23.09 7.76 -9.03
C MET A 41 -21.80 8.39 -8.46
N ALA A 42 -21.79 9.69 -8.18
CA ALA A 42 -20.59 10.41 -7.76
C ALA A 42 -19.99 9.84 -6.46
N GLU A 43 -20.84 9.46 -5.51
CA GLU A 43 -20.40 8.88 -4.24
C GLU A 43 -19.79 7.49 -4.42
N GLU A 44 -20.36 6.66 -5.30
CA GLU A 44 -19.82 5.34 -5.63
C GLU A 44 -18.46 5.45 -6.33
N GLN A 45 -18.29 6.45 -7.20
CA GLN A 45 -17.01 6.73 -7.86
C GLN A 45 -15.95 7.19 -6.84
N ARG A 46 -16.30 8.13 -5.96
CA ARG A 46 -15.41 8.57 -4.86
C ARG A 46 -15.06 7.41 -3.94
N HIS A 47 -16.03 6.56 -3.62
CA HIS A 47 -15.82 5.37 -2.81
C HIS A 47 -14.88 4.38 -3.49
N LEU A 48 -15.07 4.10 -4.79
CA LEU A 48 -14.17 3.26 -5.55
C LEU A 48 -12.75 3.85 -5.61
N ALA A 49 -12.60 5.17 -5.74
CA ALA A 49 -11.29 5.83 -5.72
C ALA A 49 -10.57 5.64 -4.37
N ARG A 50 -11.26 5.90 -3.24
CA ARG A 50 -10.74 5.65 -1.88
C ARG A 50 -10.36 4.19 -1.68
N LEU A 51 -11.21 3.27 -2.14
CA LEU A 51 -10.98 1.84 -2.04
C LEU A 51 -9.75 1.37 -2.83
N ARG A 52 -9.57 1.90 -4.05
CA ARG A 52 -8.37 1.61 -4.86
C ARG A 52 -7.11 2.10 -4.17
N ARG A 53 -7.11 3.31 -3.63
CA ARG A 53 -5.98 3.84 -2.84
C ARG A 53 -5.66 2.93 -1.66
N ARG A 54 -6.68 2.52 -0.91
CA ARG A 54 -6.49 1.60 0.22
C ARG A 54 -5.92 0.25 -0.18
N ILE A 55 -6.35 -0.31 -1.31
CA ILE A 55 -5.78 -1.55 -1.84
C ILE A 55 -4.30 -1.36 -2.18
N THR A 56 -3.94 -0.26 -2.84
CA THR A 56 -2.55 0.05 -3.19
C THR A 56 -1.68 0.20 -1.94
N ASP A 57 -2.14 0.93 -0.92
CA ASP A 57 -1.49 1.04 0.39
C ASP A 57 -1.18 -0.33 1.04
N LEU A 58 -2.17 -1.23 1.05
CA LEU A 58 -2.00 -2.59 1.56
C LEU A 58 -1.00 -3.40 0.71
N CYS A 59 -0.97 -3.19 -0.60
CA CYS A 59 0.01 -3.80 -1.50
C CYS A 59 1.43 -3.30 -1.24
N PHE A 60 1.63 -2.02 -0.90
CA PHE A 60 2.94 -1.50 -0.49
C PHE A 60 3.46 -2.22 0.74
N LEU A 61 2.66 -2.29 1.81
CA LEU A 61 3.06 -3.00 3.03
C LEU A 61 3.34 -4.48 2.76
N ARG A 62 2.50 -5.15 1.94
CA ARG A 62 2.71 -6.56 1.56
C ARG A 62 3.98 -6.77 0.74
N ALA A 63 4.30 -5.87 -0.19
CA ALA A 63 5.52 -5.95 -0.99
C ALA A 63 6.75 -5.76 -0.08
N GLN A 64 6.68 -4.78 0.82
CA GLN A 64 7.75 -4.47 1.75
C GLN A 64 8.05 -5.62 2.71
N LEU A 65 7.01 -6.31 3.21
CA LEU A 65 7.13 -7.55 4.01
C LEU A 65 7.77 -8.72 3.26
N ARG A 66 7.86 -8.63 1.94
CA ARG A 66 8.52 -9.61 1.05
C ARG A 66 9.89 -9.14 0.58
N GLY A 67 10.38 -8.00 1.07
CA GLY A 67 11.63 -7.40 0.60
C GLY A 67 11.54 -6.93 -0.86
N ARG A 68 10.37 -6.48 -1.31
CA ARG A 68 10.14 -6.00 -2.67
C ARG A 68 9.49 -4.61 -2.66
N PHE A 69 9.70 -3.88 -3.73
CA PHE A 69 8.96 -2.66 -4.02
C PHE A 69 7.68 -2.98 -4.78
N HIS A 70 6.61 -2.20 -4.55
CA HIS A 70 5.36 -2.36 -5.27
C HIS A 70 5.33 -1.56 -6.57
N LEU A 71 6.02 -0.42 -6.61
CA LEU A 71 6.19 0.41 -7.81
C LEU A 71 7.66 0.50 -8.20
N ASP A 72 7.90 0.49 -9.52
CA ASP A 72 9.22 0.71 -10.14
C ASP A 72 9.41 2.15 -10.64
N ARG A 73 8.35 2.96 -10.65
CA ARG A 73 8.36 4.33 -11.17
C ARG A 73 7.61 5.25 -10.22
N ALA A 74 7.99 6.52 -10.24
CA ALA A 74 7.38 7.54 -9.41
C ALA A 74 5.86 7.58 -9.63
N PRO A 75 5.05 7.66 -8.55
CA PRO A 75 3.62 7.87 -8.69
C PRO A 75 3.35 9.14 -9.51
N ARG A 76 2.37 9.08 -10.42
CA ARG A 76 1.91 10.29 -11.13
C ARG A 76 1.25 11.27 -10.15
N GLU A 77 1.34 12.56 -10.45
CA GLU A 77 0.65 13.62 -9.71
C GLU A 77 -0.83 13.26 -9.48
N GLY A 78 -1.32 13.43 -8.24
CA GLY A 78 -2.68 13.05 -7.82
C GLY A 78 -2.83 11.65 -7.19
N HIS A 79 -1.80 10.78 -7.26
CA HIS A 79 -1.72 9.59 -6.38
C HIS A 79 -1.18 9.92 -4.98
N ALA A 80 -0.58 11.09 -4.84
CA ALA A 80 0.11 11.59 -3.65
C ALA A 80 -0.71 12.62 -2.84
N GLU A 81 -2.05 12.60 -2.91
CA GLU A 81 -2.87 13.36 -1.94
C GLU A 81 -2.55 12.83 -0.52
N GLY A 82 -1.64 13.52 0.17
CA GLY A 82 -1.05 13.13 1.46
C GLY A 82 0.48 13.00 1.48
N HIS A 83 1.19 13.11 0.35
CA HIS A 83 2.67 12.98 0.26
C HIS A 83 3.36 14.22 -0.33
N HIS A 84 2.69 15.37 -0.33
CA HIS A 84 3.24 16.63 -0.88
C HIS A 84 3.85 17.57 0.17
N GLU A 85 3.79 17.25 1.47
CA GLU A 85 4.54 18.01 2.48
C GLU A 85 6.03 17.63 2.43
N GLY A 86 6.74 18.05 1.38
CA GLY A 86 8.21 18.02 1.35
C GLY A 86 8.88 17.46 0.09
N HIS A 87 8.14 17.03 -0.94
CA HIS A 87 8.72 16.51 -2.19
C HIS A 87 8.33 17.37 -3.39
N HIS A 88 8.81 18.61 -3.39
CA HIS A 88 8.84 19.47 -4.57
C HIS A 88 10.27 19.48 -5.12
N GLU A 89 10.42 19.20 -6.43
CA GLU A 89 11.66 19.30 -7.24
C GLU A 89 12.82 18.30 -7.01
N GLY A 90 12.63 17.25 -6.19
CA GLY A 90 13.69 16.25 -5.91
C GLY A 90 13.58 14.94 -6.68
N VAL A 91 14.72 14.27 -6.86
CA VAL A 91 14.82 12.85 -7.27
C VAL A 91 13.92 12.01 -6.36
N TRP A 92 13.01 11.23 -6.95
CA TRP A 92 12.12 10.35 -6.19
C TRP A 92 12.93 9.25 -5.48
N ASP A 93 13.06 9.35 -4.15
CA ASP A 93 13.60 8.27 -3.34
C ASP A 93 12.56 7.16 -3.20
N ARG A 94 12.69 6.15 -4.06
CA ARG A 94 11.83 4.98 -4.09
C ARG A 94 11.80 4.26 -2.75
N ALA A 95 12.94 4.13 -2.07
CA ALA A 95 13.05 3.35 -0.84
C ALA A 95 12.39 4.09 0.33
N ALA A 96 12.70 5.36 0.52
CA ALA A 96 12.10 6.20 1.56
C ALA A 96 10.58 6.29 1.38
N TRP A 97 10.11 6.52 0.15
CA TRP A 97 8.68 6.64 -0.14
C TRP A 97 7.92 5.34 0.20
N HIS A 98 8.46 4.16 -0.19
CA HIS A 98 7.82 2.87 0.13
C HIS A 98 7.83 2.59 1.63
N ALA A 99 8.93 2.93 2.33
CA ALA A 99 9.04 2.77 3.77
C ALA A 99 8.03 3.64 4.53
N GLU A 100 7.83 4.89 4.10
CA GLU A 100 6.84 5.82 4.67
C GLU A 100 5.41 5.28 4.54
N VAL A 101 5.03 4.86 3.33
CA VAL A 101 3.68 4.31 3.08
C VAL A 101 3.48 3.02 3.90
N ALA A 102 4.45 2.12 3.89
CA ALA A 102 4.36 0.88 4.68
C ALA A 102 4.26 1.17 6.19
N ALA A 103 5.03 2.13 6.71
CA ALA A 103 4.97 2.56 8.10
C ALA A 103 3.61 3.14 8.49
N ARG A 104 3.03 4.00 7.65
CA ARG A 104 1.67 4.55 7.85
C ARG A 104 0.64 3.43 7.93
N VAL A 105 0.62 2.54 6.93
CA VAL A 105 -0.36 1.46 6.86
C VAL A 105 -0.19 0.49 8.03
N ALA A 106 1.04 0.19 8.43
CA ALA A 106 1.30 -0.65 9.60
C ALA A 106 0.72 -0.04 10.88
N ARG A 107 0.94 1.26 11.12
CA ARG A 107 0.37 1.98 12.28
C ARG A 107 -1.16 1.93 12.30
N GLU A 108 -1.81 2.17 11.17
CA GLU A 108 -3.29 2.11 11.07
C GLU A 108 -3.85 0.72 11.36
N LEU A 109 -3.07 -0.32 11.07
CA LEU A 109 -3.44 -1.71 11.34
C LEU A 109 -3.03 -2.18 12.74
N GLY A 110 -2.40 -1.32 13.55
CA GLY A 110 -1.86 -1.69 14.86
C GLY A 110 -0.70 -2.69 14.79
N LEU A 111 0.00 -2.75 13.64
CA LEU A 111 1.14 -3.63 13.43
C LEU A 111 2.44 -2.92 13.83
N PRO A 112 3.40 -3.63 14.46
CA PRO A 112 4.71 -3.05 14.76
C PRO A 112 5.46 -2.70 13.47
N TRP A 113 6.19 -1.58 13.46
CA TRP A 113 7.01 -1.13 12.33
C TRP A 113 8.34 -0.50 12.80
N PRO A 114 9.49 -0.81 12.17
CA PRO A 114 9.68 -1.81 11.12
C PRO A 114 9.41 -3.22 11.67
N MET A 115 8.71 -4.06 10.90
CA MET A 115 8.71 -5.48 11.22
C MET A 115 10.12 -5.96 10.93
N GLU A 116 10.84 -6.46 11.93
CA GLU A 116 12.08 -7.20 11.67
C GLU A 116 11.72 -8.26 10.64
N ALA A 117 12.16 -8.03 9.41
CA ALA A 117 11.80 -8.89 8.31
C ALA A 117 12.51 -10.20 8.59
N ALA A 118 11.80 -11.16 9.18
CA ALA A 118 12.35 -12.47 9.50
C ALA A 118 12.95 -13.06 8.21
N GLY A 119 14.27 -12.87 8.04
CA GLY A 119 15.04 -13.27 6.86
C GLY A 119 15.00 -12.37 5.61
N ALA A 120 14.43 -11.15 5.61
CA ALA A 120 14.61 -10.28 4.44
C ALA A 120 15.86 -9.41 4.63
N ALA A 121 16.82 -9.53 3.72
CA ALA A 121 17.91 -8.58 3.62
C ALA A 121 17.34 -7.15 3.57
N PRO A 122 18.00 -6.16 4.19
CA PRO A 122 17.63 -4.77 3.98
C PRO A 122 17.50 -4.54 2.47
N LEU A 123 16.41 -3.91 2.03
CA LEU A 123 16.29 -3.48 0.65
C LEU A 123 17.60 -2.78 0.31
N ALA A 124 18.31 -3.28 -0.71
CA ALA A 124 19.57 -2.68 -1.10
C ALA A 124 19.32 -1.19 -1.30
N THR A 125 19.92 -0.37 -0.43
CA THR A 125 20.01 1.07 -0.66
C THR A 125 20.73 1.17 -2.00
N GLU A 126 20.06 1.72 -3.01
CA GLU A 126 20.66 1.91 -4.33
C GLU A 126 21.90 2.79 -4.17
N GLY A 127 23.04 2.15 -3.99
CA GLY A 127 24.36 2.73 -3.97
C GLY A 127 25.18 1.99 -5.00
N GLY A 128 25.35 2.58 -6.17
CA GLY A 128 26.28 2.06 -7.18
C GLY A 128 25.98 2.41 -8.62
N ALA A 129 26.48 3.58 -9.02
CA ALA A 129 27.12 3.89 -10.31
C ALA A 129 26.27 4.12 -11.59
N ALA A 130 26.35 5.38 -12.04
CA ALA A 130 26.46 5.90 -13.41
C ALA A 130 25.31 5.69 -14.40
#